data_AF-A0A410TU48-F1
#
_entry.id   AF-A0A410TU48-F1
#
_cell.length_a   1.000
_cell.length_b   1.000
_cell.length_c   1.000
_cell.angle_alpha   90.00
_cell.angle_beta   90.00
_cell.angle_gamma   90.00
#
_symmetry.space_group_name_H-M   'P 1'
#
loop_
_entity.id
_entity.type
_entity.pdbx_description
1 polymer ?
#
loop_
_entity_poly.entity_id
_entity_poly.type
_entity_poly.pdbx_seq_one_letter_code
_entity_poly.pdbx_strand_id
1 'polypeptide(L)' 'MRFTIQRGPRRRFRFEPRQSGPSWWRVEDEWTGFRWRPVSRKVVKYVDLRITSGDQRTSHER' A
#
# COMPACT_ATOMS: atom_id res chain seq x y z
N MET A 1 -24.53 -20.31 -1.50
CA MET A 1 -23.24 -20.37 -2.21
C MET A 1 -22.26 -19.48 -1.46
N ARG A 2 -21.14 -19.99 -0.94
CA ARG A 2 -20.11 -19.17 -0.27
C ARG A 2 -18.94 -19.00 -1.24
N PHE A 3 -18.68 -17.78 -1.67
CA PHE A 3 -17.52 -17.45 -2.49
C PHE A 3 -16.37 -17.10 -1.54
N THR A 4 -15.45 -18.03 -1.32
CA THR A 4 -14.19 -17.69 -0.69
C THR A 4 -13.34 -17.04 -1.77
N ILE A 5 -13.21 -15.71 -1.74
CA ILE A 5 -12.23 -15.02 -2.58
C ILE A 5 -10.90 -15.70 -2.28
N GLN A 6 -10.34 -16.42 -3.26
CA GLN A 6 -8.96 -16.90 -3.18
C GLN A 6 -8.08 -15.66 -3.21
N ARG A 7 -7.91 -15.04 -2.03
CA ARG A 7 -7.05 -13.88 -1.88
C ARG A 7 -5.64 -14.42 -2.05
N GLY A 8 -5.04 -14.14 -3.20
CA GLY A 8 -3.58 -14.19 -3.33
C GLY A 8 -2.94 -13.44 -2.15
N PRO A 9 -1.67 -13.72 -1.84
CA PRO A 9 -1.04 -13.21 -0.64
C PRO A 9 -1.24 -11.69 -0.54
N ARG A 10 -1.74 -11.23 0.61
CA ARG A 10 -2.04 -9.81 0.83
C ARG A 10 -0.74 -9.03 0.74
N ARG A 11 -0.68 -8.05 -0.16
CA ARG A 11 0.51 -7.23 -0.41
C ARG A 11 0.26 -5.76 -0.11
N ARG A 12 1.31 -5.04 0.25
CA ARG A 12 1.32 -3.57 0.39
C ARG A 12 2.65 -3.00 -0.10
N PHE A 13 2.63 -1.72 -0.45
CA PHE A 13 3.84 -0.97 -0.75
C PHE A 13 4.14 0.03 0.37
N ARG A 14 5.41 0.11 0.77
CA ARG A 14 5.93 1.14 1.67
C ARG A 14 7.00 1.94 0.93
N PHE A 15 6.99 3.25 1.13
CA PHE A 15 7.95 4.17 0.53
C PHE A 15 8.77 4.84 1.65
N GLU A 16 10.10 4.78 1.56
CA GLU A 16 11.01 5.37 2.55
C GLU A 16 12.02 6.29 1.84
N PRO A 17 12.33 7.47 2.40
CA PRO A 17 13.34 8.35 1.83
C PRO A 17 14.74 7.70 1.91
N ARG A 18 15.56 7.85 0.87
CA ARG A 18 16.98 7.43 0.91
C ARG A 18 17.84 8.57 1.46
N GLN A 19 18.81 8.22 2.30
CA GLN A 19 19.79 9.19 2.81
C GLN A 19 20.81 9.63 1.74
N SER A 20 21.03 8.82 0.69
CA SER A 20 22.05 9.07 -0.33
C SER A 20 21.60 9.87 -1.55
N GLY A 21 20.47 10.60 -1.46
CA GLY A 21 20.02 11.49 -2.53
C GLY A 21 18.50 11.51 -2.74
N PRO A 22 18.00 12.20 -3.79
CA PRO A 22 16.58 12.47 -4.02
C PRO A 22 15.84 11.25 -4.58
N SER A 23 15.92 10.11 -3.90
CA SER A 23 15.30 8.85 -4.31
C SER A 23 14.69 8.14 -3.12
N TRP A 24 13.81 7.19 -3.40
CA TRP A 24 13.02 6.49 -2.41
C TRP A 24 13.26 4.99 -2.50
N TRP A 25 13.17 4.30 -1.37
CA TRP A 25 12.98 2.87 -1.34
C TRP A 25 11.51 2.55 -1.52
N ARG A 26 11.17 1.81 -2.58
CA ARG A 26 9.90 1.13 -2.72
C ARG A 26 10.07 -0.29 -2.18
N VAL A 27 9.44 -0.58 -1.05
CA VAL A 27 9.42 -1.88 -0.41
C VAL A 27 8.08 -2.54 -0.68
N GLU A 28 8.11 -3.76 -1.22
CA GLU A 28 6.93 -4.62 -1.32
C GLU A 28 6.94 -5.54 -0.10
N ASP A 29 5.88 -5.45 0.70
CA ASP A 29 5.66 -6.34 1.84
C ASP A 29 4.56 -7.36 1.50
N GLU A 30 4.78 -8.60 1.90
CA GLU A 30 3.79 -9.67 1.85
C GLU A 30 3.33 -10.03 3.28
N TRP A 31 2.02 -10.23 3.45
CA TRP A 31 1.46 -10.69 4.72
C TRP A 31 1.64 -12.20 4.86
N THR A 32 2.38 -12.61 5.88
CA THR A 32 2.67 -14.04 6.12
C THR A 32 1.65 -14.71 7.04
N GLY A 33 0.47 -14.12 7.26
CA GLY A 33 -0.51 -14.58 8.25
C GLY A 33 -0.33 -13.99 9.65
N PHE A 34 0.92 -13.67 10.05
CA PHE A 34 1.23 -13.12 11.38
C PHE A 34 1.84 -11.71 11.34
N ARG A 35 2.68 -11.45 10.32
CA ARG A 35 3.36 -10.16 10.16
C ARG A 35 3.57 -9.83 8.70
N TRP A 36 3.81 -8.56 8.43
CA TRP A 36 4.32 -8.11 7.16
C TRP A 36 5.80 -8.43 7.06
N ARG A 37 6.23 -9.01 5.93
CA ARG A 37 7.65 -9.24 5.63
C ARG A 37 8.01 -8.62 4.28
N PRO A 38 9.17 -7.95 4.18
CA PRO A 38 9.63 -7.42 2.90
C PRO A 38 9.99 -8.58 1.97
N VAL A 39 9.46 -8.54 0.74
CA VAL A 39 9.75 -9.51 -0.32
C VAL A 39 10.51 -8.89 -1.48
N SER A 40 10.45 -7.56 -1.63
CA SER A 40 11.20 -6.85 -2.65
C SER A 40 11.57 -5.45 -2.19
N ARG A 41 12.71 -4.93 -2.65
CA ARG A 41 13.17 -3.57 -2.41
C ARG A 41 13.77 -3.00 -3.69
N LYS A 42 13.26 -1.85 -4.14
CA LYS A 42 13.73 -1.16 -5.34
C LYS A 42 13.93 0.33 -5.07
N VAL A 43 14.87 0.94 -5.80
CA VAL A 43 15.03 2.40 -5.79
C VAL A 43 14.07 3.00 -6.82
N VAL A 44 13.33 4.02 -6.43
CA VAL A 44 12.49 4.83 -7.34
C VAL A 44 12.85 6.31 -7.19
N LYS A 45 12.79 7.06 -8.29
CA LYS A 45 13.19 8.48 -8.28
C LYS A 45 12.11 9.38 -7.67
N TYR A 46 10.85 9.14 -8.00
CA TYR A 46 9.74 10.00 -7.60
C TYR A 46 8.60 9.18 -7.01
N VAL A 47 7.90 9.75 -6.03
CA VAL A 47 6.70 9.20 -5.39
C VAL A 47 5.67 10.33 -5.34
N ASP A 48 4.46 10.04 -5.81
CA ASP A 48 3.33 10.99 -5.81
C ASP A 48 2.20 10.41 -4.94
N LEU A 49 1.72 11.17 -3.97
CA LEU A 49 0.63 10.75 -3.07
C LEU A 49 -0.68 11.34 -3.57
N ARG A 50 -1.59 10.47 -4.01
CA ARG A 50 -2.95 10.84 -4.39
C ARG A 50 -3.93 10.30 -3.39
N ILE A 51 -4.62 11.19 -2.69
CA ILE A 51 -5.72 10.83 -1.80
C ILE A 51 -7.02 11.04 -2.58
N THR A 52 -7.70 9.96 -2.95
CA THR A 52 -9.06 10.04 -3.48
C THR A 52 -10.03 9.99 -2.32
N SER A 53 -10.80 11.05 -2.12
CA SER A 53 -11.90 11.07 -1.14
C SER A 53 -12.87 9.94 -1.48
N GLY A 54 -12.89 8.88 -0.67
CA GLY A 54 -13.87 7.81 -0.81
C GLY A 54 -15.21 8.27 -0.29
N ASP A 55 -16.17 8.46 -1.22
CA ASP A 55 -17.62 8.55 -0.99
C ASP A 55 -18.06 9.49 0.15
N GLN A 56 -18.35 10.76 -0.18
CA GLN A 56 -19.16 11.61 0.69
C GLN A 56 -20.60 11.10 0.67
N ARG A 57 -20.97 10.18 1.58
CA ARG A 57 -22.38 10.02 1.95
C ARG A 57 -22.82 11.30 2.67
N THR A 58 -23.51 12.15 1.94
CA THR A 58 -24.19 13.33 2.45
C THR A 58 -25.27 12.90 3.44
N SER A 59 -24.98 12.89 4.74
CA SER A 59 -26.02 12.96 5.77
C SER A 59 -26.48 14.41 5.86
N HIS A 60 -27.40 14.80 4.97
CA HIS A 60 -28.36 15.85 5.30
C HIS A 60 -29.51 15.15 6.03
N GLU A 61 -29.50 15.22 7.36
CA GLU A 61 -30.72 15.00 8.14
C GLU A 61 -31.18 16.35 8.67
N ARG A 62 -32.48 16.58 8.54
CA ARG A 62 -33.19 17.86 8.64
C ARG A 62 -33.81 18.01 10.02
#